data_AF-A0A2V5P1X0-F1
#
_entry.id   AF-A0A2V5P1X0-F1
#
_cell.length_a   1.000
_cell.length_b   1.000
_cell.length_c   1.000
_cell.angle_alpha   90.00
_cell.angle_beta   90.00
_cell.angle_gamma   90.00
#
_symmetry.space_group_name_H-M   'P 1'
#
loop_
_entity.id
_entity.type
_entity.pdbx_description
1 polymer ?
#
loop_
_entity_poly.entity_id
_entity_poly.type
_entity_poly.pdbx_seq_one_letter_code
_entity_poly.pdbx_strand_id
1 'polypeptide(L)'
;MNTEARSEFEASYDDRVGKIRKAAAIALKELDQLRSGGLMTQEALHAEVARIAREKLHPYGCDLVVHRMADGLTRFLIEVQSTGRRYDLIKSFFHRDENAKDFGNKIARHR
;
A
#
# COMPACT_ATOMS: atom_id res chain seq x y z
N MET A 1 -45.72 -2.64 -8.75
CA MET A 1 -44.56 -2.38 -9.62
C MET A 1 -43.49 -1.67 -8.79
N ASN A 2 -42.34 -2.31 -8.55
CA ASN A 2 -41.19 -1.78 -7.79
C ASN A 2 -39.85 -2.32 -8.35
N THR A 3 -39.89 -2.91 -9.54
CA THR A 3 -38.79 -3.70 -10.10
C THR A 3 -37.75 -2.80 -10.77
N GLU A 4 -38.19 -1.71 -11.41
CA GLU A 4 -37.31 -0.75 -12.10
C GLU A 4 -36.41 -0.01 -11.10
N ALA A 5 -36.98 0.51 -10.00
CA ALA A 5 -36.21 1.21 -8.97
C ALA A 5 -35.18 0.33 -8.25
N ARG A 6 -35.47 -0.97 -8.06
CA ARG A 6 -34.50 -1.93 -7.52
C ARG A 6 -33.39 -2.27 -8.52
N SER A 7 -33.75 -2.47 -9.79
CA SER A 7 -32.79 -2.78 -10.85
C SER A 7 -31.79 -1.64 -11.09
N GLU A 8 -32.25 -0.39 -11.04
CA GLU A 8 -31.39 0.79 -11.24
C GLU A 8 -30.43 0.99 -10.05
N PHE A 9 -30.90 0.73 -8.83
CA PHE A 9 -30.07 0.76 -7.63
C PHE A 9 -29.00 -0.33 -7.65
N GLU A 10 -29.35 -1.56 -8.03
CA GLU A 10 -28.40 -2.68 -8.16
C GLU A 10 -27.33 -2.39 -9.23
N ALA A 11 -27.72 -1.87 -10.40
CA ALA A 11 -26.79 -1.49 -11.45
C ALA A 11 -25.82 -0.36 -11.00
N SER A 12 -26.33 0.64 -10.29
CA SER A 12 -25.51 1.72 -9.73
C SER A 12 -24.54 1.21 -8.65
N TYR A 13 -24.99 0.27 -7.82
CA TYR A 13 -24.16 -0.36 -6.81
C TYR A 13 -23.01 -1.17 -7.42
N ASP A 14 -23.31 -1.98 -8.43
CA ASP A 14 -22.31 -2.80 -9.12
C ASP A 14 -21.28 -1.94 -9.86
N ASP A 15 -21.69 -0.86 -10.52
CA ASP A 15 -20.78 0.11 -11.13
C ASP A 15 -19.85 0.75 -10.10
N ARG A 16 -20.38 1.16 -8.93
CA ARG A 16 -19.58 1.71 -7.83
C ARG A 16 -18.57 0.70 -7.30
N VAL A 17 -18.98 -0.56 -7.09
CA VAL A 17 -18.09 -1.64 -6.65
C VAL A 17 -16.99 -1.88 -7.69
N GLY A 18 -17.31 -1.85 -8.98
CA GLY A 18 -16.36 -1.96 -10.07
C GLY A 18 -15.30 -0.84 -10.05
N LYS A 19 -15.73 0.41 -9.86
CA LYS A 19 -14.84 1.57 -9.72
C LYS A 19 -13.90 1.47 -8.53
N ILE A 20 -14.40 1.03 -7.38
CA ILE A 20 -13.59 0.80 -6.16
C ILE A 20 -12.52 -0.27 -6.41
N ARG A 21 -12.89 -1.41 -7.01
CA ARG A 21 -11.93 -2.48 -7.35
C ARG A 21 -10.83 -1.97 -8.27
N LYS A 22 -11.20 -1.20 -9.29
CA LYS A 22 -10.23 -0.62 -10.24
C LYS A 22 -9.30 0.38 -9.55
N ALA A 23 -9.83 1.23 -8.69
CA ALA A 23 -9.05 2.19 -7.92
C ALA A 23 -8.06 1.50 -6.98
N ALA A 24 -8.50 0.47 -6.26
CA ALA A 24 -7.64 -0.33 -5.39
C ALA A 24 -6.52 -1.01 -6.21
N ALA A 25 -6.84 -1.62 -7.34
CA ALA A 25 -5.84 -2.25 -8.21
C ALA A 25 -4.79 -1.25 -8.74
N ILE A 26 -5.21 -0.05 -9.11
CA ILE A 26 -4.29 1.03 -9.53
C ILE A 26 -3.39 1.45 -8.37
N ALA A 27 -3.96 1.68 -7.19
CA ALA A 27 -3.20 2.08 -6.01
C ALA A 27 -2.17 1.02 -5.60
N LEU A 28 -2.56 -0.26 -5.57
CA LEU A 28 -1.64 -1.36 -5.27
C LEU A 28 -0.52 -1.45 -6.30
N LYS A 29 -0.81 -1.23 -7.58
CA LYS A 29 0.22 -1.18 -8.63
C LYS A 29 1.20 -0.02 -8.44
N GLU A 30 0.73 1.17 -8.08
CA GLU A 30 1.61 2.31 -7.80
C GLU A 30 2.46 2.07 -6.54
N LEU A 31 1.88 1.49 -5.48
CA LEU A 31 2.60 1.09 -4.27
C LEU A 31 3.67 0.02 -4.56
N ASP A 32 3.36 -0.94 -5.43
CA ASP A 32 4.32 -1.95 -5.89
C ASP A 32 5.43 -1.36 -6.79
N GLN A 33 5.22 -0.19 -7.38
CA GLN A 33 6.27 0.50 -8.14
C GLN A 33 7.20 1.35 -7.26
N LEU A 34 6.84 1.62 -6.00
CA LEU A 34 7.71 2.35 -5.08
C LEU A 34 9.03 1.59 -4.91
N ARG A 35 10.13 2.29 -5.13
CA ARG A 35 11.46 1.67 -5.27
C ARG A 35 11.83 0.89 -4.01
N SER A 36 12.05 -0.42 -4.15
CA SER A 36 12.51 -1.28 -3.05
C SER A 36 14.02 -1.18 -2.76
N GLY A 37 14.80 -0.53 -3.65
CA GLY A 37 16.26 -0.40 -3.52
C GLY A 37 16.77 0.99 -3.91
N GLY A 38 17.52 1.61 -3.00
CA GLY A 38 18.06 2.97 -3.10
C GLY A 38 17.76 3.80 -1.85
N LEU A 39 18.40 4.96 -1.71
CA LEU A 39 18.24 5.87 -0.56
C LEU A 39 16.88 6.59 -0.61
N MET A 40 15.77 5.85 -0.52
CA MET A 40 14.47 6.46 -0.21
C MET A 40 14.38 6.62 1.29
N THR A 41 14.30 7.87 1.74
CA THR A 41 14.08 8.18 3.15
C THR A 41 12.66 7.77 3.54
N GLN A 42 12.45 7.56 4.84
CA GLN A 42 11.15 7.20 5.37
C GLN A 42 10.10 8.29 5.09
N GLU A 43 10.51 9.55 5.10
CA GLU A 43 9.68 10.71 4.78
C GLU A 43 9.21 10.68 3.33
N ALA A 44 10.11 10.33 2.39
CA ALA A 44 9.77 10.23 0.97
C ALA A 44 8.78 9.10 0.71
N LEU A 45 8.98 7.94 1.35
CA LEU A 45 8.02 6.84 1.28
C LEU A 45 6.64 7.25 1.80
N HIS A 46 6.60 7.92 2.96
CA HIS A 46 5.34 8.36 3.57
C HIS A 46 4.62 9.41 2.71
N ALA A 47 5.37 10.34 2.08
CA ALA A 47 4.81 11.33 1.16
C ALA A 47 4.17 10.68 -0.09
N GLU A 48 4.84 9.69 -0.70
CA GLU A 48 4.29 8.98 -1.86
C GLU A 48 3.06 8.15 -1.49
N VAL A 49 3.09 7.45 -0.35
CA VAL A 49 1.94 6.71 0.18
C VAL A 49 0.75 7.65 0.39
N ALA A 50 0.97 8.81 1.03
CA ALA A 50 -0.08 9.79 1.26
C ALA A 50 -0.64 10.38 -0.05
N ARG A 51 0.24 10.60 -1.05
CA ARG A 51 -0.16 11.04 -2.39
C ARG A 51 -1.08 10.01 -3.05
N ILE A 52 -0.69 8.73 -3.07
CA ILE A 52 -1.47 7.63 -3.65
C ILE A 52 -2.84 7.52 -2.96
N ALA A 53 -2.88 7.56 -1.62
CA ALA A 53 -4.13 7.50 -0.87
C ALA A 53 -5.07 8.66 -1.25
N ARG A 54 -4.56 9.89 -1.26
CA ARG A 54 -5.35 11.08 -1.61
C ARG A 54 -5.87 11.04 -3.04
N GLU A 55 -5.05 10.65 -4.00
CA GLU A 55 -5.38 10.74 -5.43
C GLU A 55 -6.21 9.55 -5.92
N LYS A 56 -5.97 8.36 -5.38
CA LYS A 56 -6.55 7.11 -5.91
C LYS A 56 -7.63 6.52 -5.01
N LEU A 57 -7.60 6.76 -3.70
CA LEU A 57 -8.43 6.03 -2.74
C LEU A 57 -9.51 6.90 -2.10
N HIS A 58 -9.16 8.12 -1.65
CA HIS A 58 -10.12 9.03 -1.01
C HIS A 58 -11.35 9.35 -1.86
N PRO A 59 -11.26 9.56 -3.20
CA PRO A 59 -12.45 9.82 -4.03
C PRO A 59 -13.48 8.67 -4.01
N TYR A 60 -13.07 7.48 -3.59
CA TYR A 60 -13.91 6.29 -3.54
C TYR A 60 -14.22 5.83 -2.11
N GLY A 61 -13.88 6.63 -1.09
CA GLY A 61 -14.11 6.28 0.32
C GLY A 61 -13.28 5.08 0.78
N CYS A 62 -12.04 5.00 0.30
CA CYS A 62 -11.10 3.95 0.69
C CYS A 62 -9.98 4.55 1.53
N ASP A 63 -9.63 3.88 2.62
CA ASP A 63 -8.50 4.22 3.49
C ASP A 63 -7.30 3.34 3.17
N LEU A 64 -6.09 3.88 3.36
CA LEU A 64 -4.84 3.14 3.23
C LEU A 64 -4.14 3.07 4.58
N VAL A 65 -3.97 1.85 5.09
CA VAL A 65 -3.21 1.55 6.30
C VAL A 65 -1.86 0.96 5.91
N VAL A 66 -0.80 1.49 6.50
CA VAL A 66 0.57 1.02 6.28
C VAL A 66 1.12 0.42 7.57
N HIS A 67 1.53 -0.84 7.51
CA HIS A 67 2.10 -1.57 8.64
C HIS A 67 3.52 -2.02 8.31
N ARG A 68 4.51 -1.50 9.03
CA ARG A 68 5.92 -1.90 8.89
C ARG A 68 6.20 -3.08 9.82
N MET A 69 6.78 -4.13 9.27
CA MET A 69 7.11 -5.37 9.97
C MET A 69 8.61 -5.42 10.32
N ALA A 70 8.98 -6.33 11.22
CA ALA A 70 10.31 -6.39 11.85
C ALA A 70 11.47 -6.81 10.91
N ASP A 71 11.20 -7.10 9.65
CA ASP A 71 12.12 -7.68 8.65
C ASP A 71 12.29 -6.79 7.41
N GLY A 72 11.87 -5.52 7.49
CA GLY A 72 11.86 -4.63 6.33
C GLY A 72 10.71 -4.90 5.36
N LEU A 73 9.77 -5.80 5.70
CA LEU A 73 8.50 -5.88 5.00
C LEU A 73 7.59 -4.72 5.42
N THR A 74 6.81 -4.25 4.46
CA THR A 74 5.72 -3.30 4.68
C THR A 74 4.46 -3.89 4.07
N ARG A 75 3.40 -3.94 4.86
CA ARG A 75 2.06 -4.29 4.42
C ARG A 75 1.25 -3.03 4.17
N PHE A 76 0.71 -2.91 2.97
CA PHE A 76 -0.28 -1.92 2.58
C PHE A 76 -1.66 -2.58 2.59
N LEU A 77 -2.61 -1.98 3.29
CA LEU A 77 -3.98 -2.46 3.40
C LEU A 77 -4.93 -1.35 2.97
N ILE A 78 -5.69 -1.60 1.91
CA ILE A 78 -6.76 -0.70 1.45
C ILE A 78 -8.07 -1.19 2.03
N GLU A 79 -8.79 -0.34 2.75
CA GLU A 79 -10.10 -0.65 3.33
C GLU A 79 -11.19 0.22 2.71
N VAL A 80 -12.27 -0.41 2.25
CA VAL A 80 -13.45 0.28 1.71
C VAL A 80 -14.40 0.60 2.85
N GLN A 81 -14.52 1.87 3.24
CA GLN A 81 -15.30 2.30 4.42
C GLN A 81 -16.75 1.81 4.39
N SER A 82 -17.39 1.80 3.21
CA SER A 82 -18.81 1.44 3.08
C SER A 82 -19.10 -0.06 3.18
N THR A 83 -18.10 -0.92 2.96
CA THR A 83 -18.31 -2.38 2.87
C THR A 83 -17.39 -3.19 3.77
N GLY A 84 -16.36 -2.58 4.36
CA GLY A 84 -15.30 -3.26 5.09
C GLY A 84 -14.44 -4.19 4.22
N ARG A 85 -14.63 -4.19 2.90
CA ARG A 85 -13.81 -4.99 1.98
C ARG A 85 -12.38 -4.49 2.01
N ARG A 86 -11.43 -5.42 1.97
CA ARG A 86 -10.00 -5.16 2.09
C ARG A 86 -9.22 -5.71 0.91
N TYR A 87 -8.18 -4.98 0.52
CA TYR A 87 -7.18 -5.41 -0.46
C TYR A 87 -5.80 -5.20 0.13
N ASP A 88 -4.90 -6.17 0.00
CA ASP A 88 -3.58 -6.10 0.61
C ASP A 88 -2.43 -6.31 -0.36
N LEU A 89 -1.29 -5.74 0.00
CA LEU A 89 0.00 -5.93 -0.65
C LEU A 89 1.07 -5.97 0.44
N ILE A 90 1.88 -7.02 0.44
CA ILE A 90 3.06 -7.13 1.30
C ILE A 90 4.28 -6.99 0.41
N LYS A 91 5.18 -6.07 0.77
CA LYS A 91 6.35 -5.75 -0.03
C LYS A 91 7.58 -5.51 0.83
N SER A 92 8.72 -6.03 0.41
CA SER A 92 10.02 -5.74 1.02
C SER A 92 10.56 -4.38 0.59
N PHE A 93 10.98 -3.59 1.57
CA PHE A 93 11.79 -2.39 1.39
C PHE A 93 13.17 -2.67 1.98
N PHE A 94 14.20 -2.68 1.14
CA PHE A 94 15.58 -2.80 1.62
C PHE A 94 15.98 -1.45 2.21
N HIS A 95 15.86 -1.31 3.52
CA HIS A 95 16.49 -0.22 4.23
C HIS A 95 17.99 -0.54 4.34
N ARG A 96 18.84 0.34 3.82
CA ARG A 96 20.26 0.30 4.20
C ARG A 96 20.30 0.73 5.66
N ASP A 97 20.45 -0.25 6.55
CA ASP A 97 20.57 0.01 7.97
C ASP A 97 21.90 0.74 8.21
N GLU A 98 21.87 2.09 8.27
CA GLU A 98 23.07 2.88 8.59
C GLU A 98 23.55 2.63 10.04
N ASN A 99 22.76 1.90 10.85
CA ASN A 99 23.10 1.46 12.20
C ASN A 99 23.56 0.00 12.30
N ALA A 100 23.78 -0.69 11.19
CA ALA A 100 24.54 -1.94 11.19
C ALA A 100 26.01 -1.61 11.55
N LYS A 101 26.26 -1.42 12.85
CA LYS A 101 27.60 -1.35 13.41
C LYS A 101 28.37 -2.56 12.90
N ASP A 102 29.43 -2.26 12.19
CA ASP A 102 30.43 -3.17 11.66
C ASP A 102 30.96 -4.07 12.78
N PHE A 103 30.26 -5.18 13.04
CA PHE A 103 30.72 -6.21 13.95
C PHE A 103 31.77 -7.06 13.23
N GLY A 104 32.98 -6.51 13.20
CA GLY A 104 34.20 -7.27 13.41
C GLY A 104 34.76 -8.03 12.22
N ASN A 105 35.39 -7.32 11.28
CA ASN A 105 36.49 -7.92 10.54
C ASN A 105 37.79 -7.86 11.37
N LYS A 106 37.87 -8.66 12.44
CA LYS A 106 39.13 -8.90 13.17
C LYS A 106 39.90 -10.00 12.44
N ILE A 107 40.49 -9.66 11.31
CA ILE A 107 41.49 -10.50 10.65
C ILE A 107 42.75 -10.50 11.53
N ALA A 108 42.80 -11.48 12.44
CA ALA A 108 44.03 -11.88 13.10
C ALA A 108 44.99 -12.45 12.04
N ARG A 109 46.01 -11.68 11.67
CA ARG A 109 47.20 -12.21 11.00
C ARG A 109 48.29 -12.38 12.05
N HIS A 110 48.45 -13.62 12.50
CA HIS A 110 49.66 -14.10 13.17
C HIS A 110 50.42 -14.98 12.17
N ARG A 111 51.50 -14.45 11.59
CA ARG A 111 52.81 -15.10 11.46
C ARG A 111 53.78 -14.18 10.73
#